data_AF-A0A7Y6PTW4-F1
#
_entry.id   AF-A0A7Y6PTW4-F1
#
_cell.length_a   1.000
_cell.length_b   1.000
_cell.length_c   1.000
_cell.angle_alpha   90.00
_cell.angle_beta   90.00
_cell.angle_gamma   90.00
#
_symmetry.space_group_name_H-M   'P 1'
#
loop_
_entity.id
_entity.type
_entity.pdbx_description
1 polymer ?
#
loop_
_entity_poly.entity_id
_entity_poly.type
_entity_poly.pdbx_seq_one_letter_code
_entity_poly.pdbx_strand_id
1 'polypeptide(L)'
;MSCTWTASFSMYGWLAVLVSAGVGCNQEARAQVATDPLGPLYCYQIAVAAQLDLDHAVQLCSAALSDAPGRCYAVALDRFHGLASQKILQLCRAATSLAPVSCYARLDSIGTLTEDQMIAYCTTACSLGPPPAQVASPACLDGAARFTDLSLQSAGELCQASRSAGPVQCYIAGQQLHELADSKVVQLCAESRRCQYTY
;
A
#
# COMPACT_ATOMS: atom_id res chain seq x y z
N MET A 1 1.96 31.66 -8.20
CA MET A 1 2.77 31.67 -6.96
C MET A 1 4.17 32.06 -7.34
N SER A 2 4.51 33.33 -7.13
CA SER A 2 5.77 33.93 -7.60
C SER A 2 6.77 33.95 -6.45
N CYS A 3 7.89 33.24 -6.58
CA CYS A 3 9.01 33.33 -5.63
C CYS A 3 9.85 34.57 -5.98
N THR A 4 9.66 35.66 -5.24
CA THR A 4 10.51 36.84 -5.33
C THR A 4 11.75 36.66 -4.45
N TRP A 5 12.93 36.80 -5.04
CA TRP A 5 14.21 36.79 -4.33
C TRP A 5 14.58 38.22 -3.92
N THR A 6 14.87 38.45 -2.64
CA THR A 6 15.55 39.66 -2.16
C THR A 6 16.93 39.27 -1.65
N ALA A 7 17.98 39.73 -2.33
CA ALA A 7 19.36 39.61 -1.85
C ALA A 7 19.75 40.94 -1.20
N SER A 8 20.01 40.91 0.11
CA SER A 8 20.59 42.03 0.86
C SER A 8 22.09 41.78 1.03
N PHE A 9 22.92 42.64 0.45
CA PHE A 9 24.35 42.72 0.78
C PHE A 9 24.59 43.95 1.65
N SER A 10 25.01 43.73 2.91
CA SER A 10 25.51 44.78 3.79
C SER A 10 27.02 44.61 3.93
N MET A 11 27.78 45.62 3.53
CA MET A 11 29.25 45.60 3.52
C MET A 11 29.75 46.50 4.66
N TYR A 12 30.51 45.86 5.57
CA TYR A 12 31.39 46.42 6.63
C TYR A 12 30.80 46.79 7.99
N GLY A 13 31.36 46.15 9.04
CA GLY A 13 31.61 46.81 10.32
C GLY A 13 31.25 46.01 11.58
N TRP A 14 32.18 45.15 12.05
CA TRP A 14 32.43 44.75 13.45
C TRP A 14 31.23 44.58 14.41
N LEU A 15 30.87 43.33 14.72
CA LEU A 15 30.43 42.85 16.05
C LEU A 15 30.19 41.32 15.98
N ALA A 16 30.64 40.61 17.02
CA ALA A 16 30.49 39.16 17.16
C ALA A 16 29.00 38.77 17.23
N VAL A 17 28.57 37.84 16.36
CA VAL A 17 27.26 37.17 16.46
C VAL A 17 27.39 35.72 16.02
N LEU A 18 26.83 34.84 16.85
CA LEU A 18 26.65 33.39 16.67
C LEU A 18 26.07 33.04 15.29
N VAL A 19 26.70 32.12 14.55
CA VAL A 19 26.05 31.48 13.41
C VAL A 19 25.27 30.27 13.91
N SER A 20 23.97 30.49 14.11
CA SER A 20 22.96 29.44 14.24
C SER A 20 21.87 29.67 13.21
N ALA A 21 21.34 28.57 12.68
CA ALA A 21 20.19 28.44 11.78
C ALA A 21 20.42 28.98 10.36
N GLY A 22 20.08 28.27 9.30
CA GLY A 22 18.95 27.38 9.09
C GLY A 22 18.30 27.77 7.77
N VAL A 23 17.37 26.95 7.27
CA VAL A 23 16.64 27.08 5.97
C VAL A 23 17.43 26.42 4.83
N GLY A 24 17.25 25.14 4.50
CA GLY A 24 16.05 24.32 4.66
C GLY A 24 15.08 24.56 3.50
N CYS A 25 15.46 24.16 2.29
CA CYS A 25 14.56 23.98 1.14
C CYS A 25 15.05 22.80 0.27
N ASN A 26 15.36 21.65 0.89
CA ASN A 26 15.48 20.38 0.17
C ASN A 26 14.54 19.36 0.82
N GLN A 27 13.26 19.72 0.97
CA GLN A 27 12.21 18.71 0.93
C GLN A 27 12.00 18.39 -0.54
N GLU A 28 12.88 17.52 -1.05
CA GLU A 28 12.54 16.70 -2.18
C GLU A 28 11.20 16.04 -1.84
N ALA A 29 10.14 16.56 -2.45
CA ALA A 29 8.85 15.95 -2.55
C ALA A 29 8.95 14.66 -3.39
N ARG A 30 9.75 13.68 -2.92
CA ARG A 30 9.38 12.30 -3.10
C ARG A 30 8.05 12.19 -2.35
N ALA A 31 6.95 12.19 -3.09
CA ALA A 31 5.70 11.68 -2.59
C ALA A 31 5.98 10.26 -2.09
N GLN A 32 6.33 10.15 -0.80
CA GLN A 32 6.20 8.90 -0.08
C GLN A 32 4.75 8.53 -0.32
N VAL A 33 4.52 7.43 -1.03
CA VAL A 33 3.18 6.85 -1.13
C VAL A 33 2.70 6.80 0.31
N ALA A 34 1.74 7.67 0.64
CA ALA A 34 1.28 7.84 2.01
C ALA A 34 0.61 6.51 2.36
N THR A 35 1.33 5.68 3.10
CA THR A 35 0.84 4.38 3.53
C THR A 35 -0.25 4.64 4.55
N ASP A 36 -1.50 4.38 4.16
CA ASP A 36 -2.61 4.38 5.11
C ASP A 36 -2.59 3.04 5.86
N PRO A 37 -2.36 3.03 7.18
CA PRO A 37 -2.39 1.78 7.95
C PRO A 37 -3.73 1.05 7.84
N LEU A 38 -4.82 1.73 7.50
CA LEU A 38 -6.15 1.13 7.32
C LEU A 38 -6.43 0.73 5.87
N GLY A 39 -5.51 0.98 4.94
CA GLY A 39 -5.62 0.64 3.52
C GLY A 39 -6.09 -0.79 3.25
N PRO A 40 -5.51 -1.83 3.89
CA PRO A 40 -5.96 -3.21 3.73
C PRO A 40 -7.43 -3.42 4.13
N LEU A 41 -7.90 -2.76 5.18
CA LEU A 41 -9.28 -2.87 5.64
C LEU A 41 -10.26 -2.21 4.68
N TYR A 42 -9.93 -1.00 4.20
CA TYR A 42 -10.76 -0.33 3.19
C TYR A 42 -10.82 -1.13 1.90
N CYS A 43 -9.69 -1.66 1.44
CA CYS A 43 -9.66 -2.59 0.32
C CYS A 43 -10.60 -3.77 0.54
N TYR A 44 -10.49 -4.42 1.71
CA TYR A 44 -11.29 -5.60 2.04
C TYR A 44 -12.79 -5.30 2.03
N GLN A 45 -13.20 -4.20 2.66
CA GLN A 45 -14.61 -3.79 2.69
C GLN A 45 -15.16 -3.55 1.27
N ILE A 46 -14.39 -2.91 0.39
CA ILE A 46 -14.79 -2.71 -1.02
C ILE A 46 -14.90 -4.05 -1.74
N ALA A 47 -13.96 -4.97 -1.54
CA ALA A 47 -13.95 -6.28 -2.18
C ALA A 47 -15.16 -7.14 -1.76
N VAL A 48 -15.48 -7.17 -0.47
CA VAL A 48 -16.66 -7.89 0.05
C VAL A 48 -17.96 -7.23 -0.43
N ALA A 49 -18.02 -5.90 -0.47
CA ALA A 49 -19.17 -5.18 -1.05
C ALA A 49 -19.37 -5.51 -2.55
N ALA A 50 -18.29 -5.83 -3.26
CA ALA A 50 -18.31 -6.34 -4.63
C ALA A 50 -18.58 -7.86 -4.72
N GLN A 51 -19.09 -8.47 -3.64
CA GLN A 51 -19.45 -9.89 -3.53
C GLN A 51 -18.29 -10.87 -3.73
N LEU A 52 -17.05 -10.43 -3.52
CA LEU A 52 -15.92 -11.34 -3.43
C LEU A 52 -15.99 -12.11 -2.10
N ASP A 53 -15.77 -13.43 -2.12
CA ASP A 53 -15.72 -14.20 -0.89
C ASP A 53 -14.57 -13.76 0.02
N LEU A 54 -14.73 -14.03 1.31
CA LEU A 54 -13.84 -13.51 2.35
C LEU A 54 -12.38 -13.93 2.13
N ASP A 55 -12.14 -15.16 1.68
CA ASP A 55 -10.78 -15.68 1.46
C ASP A 55 -10.10 -14.98 0.27
N HIS A 56 -10.81 -14.83 -0.85
CA HIS A 56 -10.29 -14.09 -1.99
C HIS A 56 -10.18 -12.58 -1.70
N ALA A 57 -11.04 -12.00 -0.87
CA ALA A 57 -10.92 -10.61 -0.43
C ALA A 57 -9.66 -10.40 0.42
N VAL A 58 -9.37 -11.31 1.37
CA VAL A 58 -8.11 -11.30 2.12
C VAL A 58 -6.91 -11.50 1.18
N GLN A 59 -7.01 -12.39 0.19
CA GLN A 59 -5.95 -12.59 -0.79
C GLN A 59 -5.72 -11.34 -1.66
N LEU A 60 -6.77 -10.66 -2.09
CA LEU A 60 -6.69 -9.43 -2.88
C LEU A 60 -6.04 -8.31 -2.07
N CYS A 61 -6.49 -8.12 -0.83
CA CYS A 61 -6.20 -6.92 -0.04
C CYS A 61 -5.06 -7.03 0.97
N SER A 62 -4.55 -8.24 1.23
CA SER A 62 -3.40 -8.37 2.13
C SER A 62 -2.21 -7.55 1.64
N ALA A 63 -1.63 -6.75 2.54
CA ALA A 63 -0.54 -5.80 2.25
C ALA A 63 -0.87 -4.69 1.23
N ALA A 64 -2.15 -4.40 1.02
CA ALA A 64 -2.54 -3.22 0.25
C ALA A 64 -2.16 -1.95 1.01
N LEU A 65 -1.45 -1.01 0.36
CA LEU A 65 -1.09 0.27 0.99
C LEU A 65 -2.25 1.29 0.98
N SER A 66 -3.36 0.93 0.33
CA SER A 66 -4.56 1.74 0.11
C SER A 66 -5.73 0.83 -0.29
N ASP A 67 -6.89 1.43 -0.53
CA ASP A 67 -8.10 0.76 -1.05
C ASP A 67 -8.02 0.38 -2.54
N ALA A 68 -6.92 0.75 -3.23
CA ALA A 68 -6.78 0.63 -4.68
C ALA A 68 -7.01 -0.78 -5.27
N PRO A 69 -6.54 -1.89 -4.66
CA PRO A 69 -6.83 -3.23 -5.17
C PRO A 69 -8.32 -3.58 -5.14
N GLY A 70 -9.03 -3.19 -4.09
CA GLY A 70 -10.48 -3.39 -3.96
C GLY A 70 -11.23 -2.58 -5.01
N ARG A 71 -10.86 -1.31 -5.20
CA ARG A 71 -11.42 -0.47 -6.27
C ARG A 71 -11.12 -1.00 -7.66
N CYS A 72 -9.90 -1.48 -7.90
CA CYS A 72 -9.52 -2.12 -9.15
C CYS A 72 -10.43 -3.31 -9.43
N TYR A 73 -10.64 -4.18 -8.45
CA TYR A 73 -11.49 -5.36 -8.58
C TYR A 73 -12.94 -4.98 -8.90
N ALA A 74 -13.52 -4.05 -8.13
CA ALA A 74 -14.90 -3.60 -8.33
C ALA A 74 -15.13 -2.99 -9.72
N VAL A 75 -14.23 -2.11 -10.17
CA VAL A 75 -14.32 -1.50 -11.51
C VAL A 75 -14.14 -2.54 -12.62
N ALA A 76 -13.23 -3.49 -12.44
CA ALA A 76 -12.99 -4.54 -13.43
C ALA A 76 -14.20 -5.50 -13.54
N LEU A 77 -14.86 -5.82 -12.43
CA LEU A 77 -16.06 -6.65 -12.40
C LEU A 77 -17.23 -5.98 -13.15
N ASP A 78 -17.40 -4.67 -12.97
CA ASP A 78 -18.41 -3.87 -13.68
C ASP A 78 -18.08 -3.75 -15.17
N ARG A 79 -16.79 -3.61 -15.53
CA ARG A 79 -16.39 -3.35 -16.92
C ARG A 79 -16.25 -4.61 -17.78
N PHE A 80 -15.85 -5.74 -17.20
CA PHE A 80 -15.44 -6.95 -17.92
C PHE A 80 -16.33 -8.14 -17.58
N HIS A 81 -17.61 -8.09 -17.97
CA HIS A 81 -18.59 -9.14 -17.65
C HIS A 81 -18.23 -10.54 -18.19
N GLY A 82 -17.37 -10.63 -19.21
CA GLY A 82 -16.89 -11.91 -19.75
C GLY A 82 -15.66 -12.49 -19.04
N LEU A 83 -14.98 -11.69 -18.20
CA LEU A 83 -13.73 -12.09 -17.56
C LEU A 83 -14.02 -12.77 -16.22
N ALA A 84 -13.47 -13.97 -16.02
CA ALA A 84 -13.66 -14.70 -14.77
C ALA A 84 -13.12 -13.91 -13.56
N SER A 85 -13.83 -13.94 -12.42
CA SER A 85 -13.43 -13.22 -11.20
C SER A 85 -12.01 -13.55 -10.72
N GLN A 86 -11.55 -14.78 -10.93
CA GLN A 86 -10.16 -15.19 -10.63
C GLN A 86 -9.12 -14.42 -11.47
N LYS A 87 -9.43 -14.13 -12.73
CA LYS A 87 -8.59 -13.34 -13.62
C LYS A 87 -8.56 -11.88 -13.21
N ILE A 88 -9.69 -11.34 -12.77
CA ILE A 88 -9.78 -9.98 -12.19
C ILE A 88 -8.97 -9.90 -10.89
N LEU A 89 -9.05 -10.91 -10.03
CA LEU A 89 -8.24 -11.00 -8.81
C LEU A 89 -6.75 -10.96 -9.15
N GLN A 90 -6.31 -11.76 -10.12
CA GLN A 90 -4.92 -11.74 -10.61
C GLN A 90 -4.52 -10.36 -11.12
N LEU A 91 -5.37 -9.71 -11.91
CA LEU A 91 -5.14 -8.37 -12.46
C LEU A 91 -4.96 -7.30 -11.37
N CYS A 92 -5.70 -7.40 -10.27
CA CYS A 92 -5.80 -6.33 -9.27
C CYS A 92 -4.99 -6.55 -7.98
N ARG A 93 -4.40 -7.74 -7.77
CA ARG A 93 -3.72 -8.15 -6.52
C ARG A 93 -2.60 -7.21 -6.03
N ALA A 94 -2.01 -6.39 -6.89
CA ALA A 94 -0.98 -5.42 -6.50
C ALA A 94 -1.28 -4.00 -7.00
N ALA A 95 -2.55 -3.73 -7.33
CA ALA A 95 -2.92 -2.46 -7.92
C ALA A 95 -2.74 -1.30 -6.93
N THR A 96 -1.90 -0.34 -7.30
CA THR A 96 -1.75 0.95 -6.60
C THR A 96 -2.65 2.04 -7.19
N SER A 97 -3.38 1.71 -8.26
CA SER A 97 -4.30 2.57 -8.99
C SER A 97 -5.20 1.73 -9.91
N LEU A 98 -6.05 2.37 -10.72
CA LEU A 98 -6.84 1.70 -11.77
C LEU A 98 -6.05 1.43 -13.06
N ALA A 99 -4.71 1.59 -13.03
CA ALA A 99 -3.86 1.35 -14.20
C ALA A 99 -3.97 -0.08 -14.78
N PRO A 100 -4.03 -1.17 -13.98
CA PRO A 100 -4.17 -2.52 -14.52
C PRO A 100 -5.46 -2.70 -15.34
N VAL A 101 -6.59 -2.17 -14.87
CA VAL A 101 -7.88 -2.19 -15.58
C VAL A 101 -7.79 -1.41 -16.90
N SER A 102 -7.19 -0.22 -16.86
CA SER A 102 -7.03 0.63 -18.04
C SER A 102 -6.11 0.00 -19.09
N CYS A 103 -5.04 -0.66 -18.63
CA CYS A 103 -4.13 -1.44 -19.46
C CYS A 103 -4.85 -2.62 -20.12
N TYR A 104 -5.59 -3.41 -19.34
CA TYR A 104 -6.32 -4.58 -19.86
C TYR A 104 -7.32 -4.16 -20.93
N ALA A 105 -8.16 -3.14 -20.64
CA ALA A 105 -9.14 -2.64 -21.60
C ALA A 105 -8.50 -2.15 -22.92
N ARG A 106 -7.29 -1.56 -22.85
CA ARG A 106 -6.57 -1.12 -24.04
C ARG A 106 -6.09 -2.30 -24.87
N LEU A 107 -5.51 -3.32 -24.24
CA LEU A 107 -5.04 -4.53 -24.95
C LEU A 107 -6.20 -5.34 -25.52
N ASP A 108 -7.30 -5.45 -24.79
CA ASP A 108 -8.51 -6.15 -25.20
C ASP A 108 -9.11 -5.51 -26.47
N SER A 109 -9.13 -4.17 -26.52
CA SER A 109 -9.58 -3.44 -27.72
C SER A 109 -8.71 -3.65 -28.97
N ILE A 110 -7.45 -4.07 -28.80
CA ILE A 110 -6.54 -4.38 -29.91
C ILE A 110 -6.76 -5.81 -30.41
N GLY A 111 -7.14 -6.74 -29.52
CA GLY A 111 -7.52 -8.12 -29.87
C GLY A 111 -6.38 -9.02 -30.32
N THR A 112 -5.12 -8.69 -30.02
CA THR A 112 -3.94 -9.47 -30.45
C THR A 112 -3.41 -10.45 -29.40
N LEU A 113 -3.82 -10.28 -28.14
CA LEU A 113 -3.31 -11.05 -27.00
C LEU A 113 -4.44 -11.85 -26.36
N THR A 114 -4.11 -13.00 -25.79
CA THR A 114 -5.05 -13.75 -24.95
C THR A 114 -5.27 -13.04 -23.61
N GLU A 115 -6.37 -13.35 -22.91
CA GLU A 115 -6.65 -12.81 -21.57
C GLU A 115 -5.47 -12.98 -20.61
N ASP A 116 -4.84 -14.16 -20.63
CA ASP A 116 -3.68 -14.49 -19.79
C ASP A 116 -2.46 -13.63 -20.11
N GLN A 117 -2.20 -13.40 -21.39
CA GLN A 117 -1.11 -12.54 -21.83
C GLN A 117 -1.37 -11.08 -21.42
N MET A 118 -2.62 -10.62 -21.54
CA MET A 118 -3.00 -9.26 -21.13
C MET A 118 -2.85 -9.06 -19.62
N ILE A 119 -3.30 -10.02 -18.80
CA ILE A 119 -3.15 -9.97 -17.34
C ILE A 119 -1.68 -10.00 -16.96
N ALA A 120 -0.90 -10.91 -17.53
CA ALA A 120 0.54 -10.99 -17.28
C ALA A 120 1.23 -9.66 -17.62
N TYR A 121 0.87 -9.03 -18.74
CA TYR A 121 1.41 -7.73 -19.11
C TYR A 121 1.00 -6.62 -18.13
N CYS A 122 -0.30 -6.50 -17.82
CA CYS A 122 -0.84 -5.40 -17.04
C CYS A 122 -0.59 -5.50 -15.53
N THR A 123 -0.14 -6.66 -15.03
CA THR A 123 0.23 -6.86 -13.63
C THR A 123 1.70 -6.59 -13.34
N THR A 124 2.54 -6.40 -14.36
CA THR A 124 4.00 -6.14 -14.19
C THR A 124 4.33 -4.72 -13.74
N ALA A 125 3.35 -3.83 -13.64
CA ALA A 125 3.55 -2.46 -13.18
C ALA A 125 3.63 -2.40 -11.65
N CYS A 126 4.76 -2.83 -11.08
CA CYS A 126 5.08 -2.56 -9.69
C CYS A 126 5.59 -1.12 -9.54
N SER A 127 4.97 -0.36 -8.64
CA SER A 127 5.59 0.86 -8.12
C SER A 127 6.87 0.45 -7.39
N LEU A 128 8.02 1.03 -7.77
CA LEU A 128 9.29 0.84 -7.05
C LEU A 128 9.14 1.38 -5.62
N GLY A 129 8.70 0.51 -4.71
CA GLY A 129 8.69 0.79 -3.28
C GLY A 129 10.11 0.75 -2.71
N PRO A 130 10.34 1.38 -1.54
CA PRO A 130 11.58 1.16 -0.82
C PRO A 130 11.75 -0.34 -0.50
N PRO A 131 12.99 -0.86 -0.49
CA PRO A 131 13.24 -2.27 -0.20
C PRO A 131 12.62 -2.64 1.16
N PRO A 132 12.06 -3.84 1.34
CA PRO A 132 11.42 -4.22 2.61
C PRO A 132 12.41 -4.12 3.78
N ALA A 133 11.89 -3.82 4.99
CA ALA A 133 12.72 -3.94 6.18
C ALA A 133 13.04 -5.43 6.40
N GLN A 134 14.26 -5.74 6.82
CA GLN A 134 14.70 -7.13 7.05
C GLN A 134 14.26 -7.66 8.42
N VAL A 135 13.87 -6.76 9.32
CA VAL A 135 13.44 -7.07 10.69
C VAL A 135 12.19 -6.28 11.03
N ALA A 136 11.39 -6.80 11.95
CA ALA A 136 10.23 -6.12 12.49
C ALA A 136 10.65 -4.84 13.23
N SER A 137 9.89 -3.76 13.03
CA SER A 137 10.07 -2.53 13.81
C SER A 137 9.84 -2.79 15.31
N PRO A 138 10.73 -2.33 16.20
CA PRO A 138 10.51 -2.40 17.65
C PRO A 138 9.19 -1.74 18.08
N ALA A 139 8.77 -0.66 17.41
CA ALA A 139 7.50 0.01 17.68
C ALA A 139 6.29 -0.86 17.33
N CYS A 140 6.41 -1.72 16.32
CA CYS A 140 5.36 -2.68 15.98
C CYS A 140 5.24 -3.75 17.07
N LEU A 141 6.36 -4.36 17.47
CA LEU A 141 6.34 -5.43 18.47
C LEU A 141 5.91 -4.93 19.86
N ASP A 142 6.39 -3.75 20.28
CA ASP A 142 5.95 -3.12 21.53
C ASP A 142 4.46 -2.76 21.48
N GLY A 143 3.98 -2.24 20.35
CA GLY A 143 2.55 -1.98 20.14
C GLY A 143 1.70 -3.25 20.21
N ALA A 144 2.14 -4.34 19.55
CA ALA A 144 1.45 -5.62 19.59
C ALA A 144 1.37 -6.15 21.03
N ALA A 145 2.49 -6.14 21.77
CA ALA A 145 2.53 -6.63 23.14
C ALA A 145 1.66 -5.82 24.12
N ARG A 146 1.43 -4.53 23.85
CA ARG A 146 0.66 -3.63 24.74
C ARG A 146 -0.82 -3.57 24.42
N PHE A 147 -1.18 -3.71 23.15
CA PHE A 147 -2.51 -3.36 22.66
C PHE A 147 -3.25 -4.52 22.00
N THR A 148 -2.68 -5.71 21.96
CA THR A 148 -3.32 -6.91 21.41
C THR A 148 -3.10 -8.12 22.31
N ASP A 149 -3.97 -9.13 22.18
CA ASP A 149 -3.83 -10.43 22.87
C ASP A 149 -3.15 -11.48 21.97
N LEU A 150 -2.40 -11.04 20.96
CA LEU A 150 -1.77 -11.94 20.01
C LEU A 150 -0.67 -12.77 20.68
N SER A 151 -0.57 -14.04 20.26
CA SER A 151 0.60 -14.86 20.57
C SER A 151 1.87 -14.20 20.02
N LEU A 152 3.02 -14.50 20.62
CA LEU A 152 4.32 -14.00 20.13
C LEU A 152 4.55 -14.36 18.66
N GLN A 153 4.09 -15.54 18.23
CA GLN A 153 4.16 -15.97 16.83
C GLN A 153 3.31 -15.07 15.94
N SER A 154 2.03 -14.85 16.27
CA SER A 154 1.12 -14.02 15.47
C SER A 154 1.52 -12.55 15.46
N ALA A 155 2.07 -12.04 16.56
CA ALA A 155 2.67 -10.70 16.61
C ALA A 155 3.90 -10.60 15.70
N GLY A 156 4.73 -11.65 15.65
CA GLY A 156 5.85 -11.74 14.73
C GLY A 156 5.43 -11.77 13.26
N GLU A 157 4.36 -12.49 12.93
CA GLU A 157 3.76 -12.52 11.60
C GLU A 157 3.17 -11.16 11.22
N LEU A 158 2.40 -10.53 12.11
CA LEU A 158 1.80 -9.21 11.89
C LEU A 158 2.86 -8.13 11.64
N CYS A 159 3.93 -8.15 12.42
CA CYS A 159 4.99 -7.15 12.36
C CYS A 159 6.13 -7.50 11.40
N GLN A 160 6.02 -8.61 10.66
CA GLN A 160 7.09 -9.06 9.78
C GLN A 160 7.39 -7.99 8.72
N ALA A 161 8.68 -7.61 8.61
CA ALA A 161 9.16 -6.56 7.70
C ALA A 161 8.52 -5.16 7.90
N SER A 162 7.81 -4.96 9.01
CA SER A 162 7.16 -3.70 9.31
C SER A 162 8.17 -2.61 9.63
N ARG A 163 7.93 -1.41 9.09
CA ARG A 163 8.71 -0.20 9.41
C ARG A 163 8.09 0.66 10.50
N SER A 164 6.86 0.37 10.91
CA SER A 164 6.07 1.23 11.80
C SER A 164 5.12 0.44 12.71
N ALA A 165 4.34 1.13 13.54
CA ALA A 165 3.24 0.52 14.29
C ALA A 165 1.96 0.31 13.43
N GLY A 166 2.00 0.62 12.14
CA GLY A 166 0.84 0.54 11.23
C GLY A 166 0.12 -0.81 11.22
N PRO A 167 0.82 -1.96 11.14
CA PRO A 167 0.17 -3.26 11.20
C PRO A 167 -0.64 -3.50 12.47
N VAL A 168 -0.17 -2.99 13.62
CA VAL A 168 -0.91 -3.09 14.88
C VAL A 168 -2.18 -2.23 14.86
N GLN A 169 -2.08 -1.01 14.33
CA GLN A 169 -3.25 -0.13 14.17
C GLN A 169 -4.29 -0.75 13.24
N CYS A 170 -3.84 -1.32 12.12
CA CYS A 170 -4.67 -2.10 11.22
C CYS A 170 -5.34 -3.27 11.94
N TYR A 171 -4.58 -4.06 12.70
CA TYR A 171 -5.11 -5.23 13.40
C TYR A 171 -6.20 -4.85 14.40
N ILE A 172 -5.96 -3.84 15.25
CA ILE A 172 -6.93 -3.35 16.24
C ILE A 172 -8.23 -2.89 15.55
N ALA A 173 -8.12 -2.13 14.45
CA ALA A 173 -9.29 -1.72 13.68
C ALA A 173 -9.99 -2.91 13.03
N GLY A 174 -9.24 -3.88 12.53
CA GLY A 174 -9.73 -5.08 11.87
C GLY A 174 -10.47 -6.04 12.80
N GLN A 175 -10.20 -6.02 14.12
CA GLN A 175 -10.96 -6.81 15.09
C GLN A 175 -12.45 -6.46 15.16
N GLN A 176 -12.84 -5.27 14.67
CA GLN A 176 -14.25 -4.89 14.55
C GLN A 176 -14.97 -5.63 13.41
N LEU A 177 -14.22 -6.29 12.51
CA LEU A 177 -14.77 -7.13 11.46
C LEU A 177 -15.07 -8.52 12.03
N HIS A 178 -16.20 -8.64 12.73
CA HIS A 178 -16.64 -9.86 13.43
C HIS A 178 -16.71 -11.13 12.55
N GLU A 179 -16.66 -10.99 11.23
CA GLU A 179 -16.68 -12.10 10.27
C GLU A 179 -15.27 -12.68 9.98
N LEU A 180 -14.20 -12.01 10.43
CA LEU A 180 -12.82 -12.45 10.21
C LEU A 180 -12.23 -13.04 11.48
N ALA A 181 -11.67 -14.25 11.36
CA ALA A 181 -10.82 -14.81 12.40
C ALA A 181 -9.54 -13.95 12.56
N ASP A 182 -8.97 -13.93 13.77
CA ASP A 182 -7.75 -13.17 14.07
C ASP A 182 -6.60 -13.46 13.08
N SER A 183 -6.43 -14.72 12.69
CA SER A 183 -5.42 -15.13 11.72
C SER A 183 -5.59 -14.46 10.35
N LYS A 184 -6.83 -14.19 9.93
CA LYS A 184 -7.14 -13.49 8.68
C LYS A 184 -6.91 -11.99 8.80
N VAL A 185 -7.20 -11.40 9.96
CA VAL A 185 -6.88 -9.99 10.24
C VAL A 185 -5.36 -9.79 10.28
N VAL A 186 -4.61 -10.71 10.90
CA VAL A 186 -3.14 -10.73 10.87
C VAL A 186 -2.64 -10.80 9.43
N GLN A 187 -3.16 -11.72 8.62
CA GLN A 187 -2.79 -11.85 7.21
C GLN A 187 -3.09 -10.59 6.39
N LEU A 188 -4.23 -9.95 6.66
CA LEU A 188 -4.67 -8.75 5.96
C LEU A 188 -3.77 -7.55 6.29
N CYS A 189 -3.44 -7.39 7.57
CA CYS A 189 -2.72 -6.25 8.12
C CYS A 189 -1.19 -6.38 8.11
N ALA A 190 -0.65 -7.59 7.90
CA ALA A 190 0.78 -7.78 7.76
C ALA A 190 1.32 -7.09 6.49
N GLU A 191 2.45 -6.38 6.62
CA GLU A 191 3.18 -5.83 5.48
C GLU A 191 3.87 -6.97 4.69
N SER A 192 3.19 -7.50 3.68
CA SER A 192 3.71 -8.54 2.78
C SER A 192 4.30 -7.96 1.49
N ARG A 193 5.49 -8.44 1.14
CA ARG A 193 6.25 -8.11 -0.07
C ARG A 193 5.48 -8.57 -1.31
N ARG A 194 4.84 -7.68 -2.06
CA ARG A 194 4.18 -8.06 -3.33
C ARG A 194 4.97 -7.78 -4.59
N CYS A 195 5.97 -6.93 -4.53
CA CYS A 195 6.90 -6.74 -5.63
C CYS A 195 8.22 -7.40 -5.27
N GLN A 196 8.39 -8.68 -5.63
CA GLN A 196 9.71 -9.26 -5.69
C GLN A 196 10.43 -8.64 -6.89
N TYR A 197 11.56 -7.98 -6.62
CA TYR A 197 12.47 -7.55 -7.68
C TYR A 197 12.92 -8.81 -8.45
N THR A 198 12.46 -8.98 -9.68
CA THR A 198 13.10 -9.90 -10.61
C THR A 198 14.30 -9.18 -11.19
N TYR A 199 15.51 -9.55 -10.75
CA TYR A 199 16.78 -9.15 -11.37
C TYR A 199 17.04 -10.00 -12.61
#